data_AF-A0A662U4N8-F1
#
_entry.id   AF-A0A662U4N8-F1
#
_cell.length_a   1.000
_cell.length_b   1.000
_cell.length_c   1.000
_cell.angle_alpha   90.00
_cell.angle_beta   90.00
_cell.angle_gamma   90.00
#
_symmetry.space_group_name_H-M   'P 1'
#
loop_
_entity.id
_entity.type
_entity.pdbx_description
1 polymer ?
#
loop_
_entity_poly.entity_id
_entity_poly.type
_entity_poly.pdbx_seq_one_letter_code
_entity_poly.pdbx_strand_id
1 'polypeptide(L)'
;MIDHIREVSSLPIAILTNSSLLSESKVRKELYDLDVVVVKLDAHNQELLEKINRPCEEITFEKILGGIKKFRSNYPNKLAVQTMFIDKNKKYASEIASLTREIEPDEVQINTPLRPCPVKPLDKWEIEKIKTEFRGLNAISVYEAEKVEVHPVDLEEVYIRKRPEP
;
A
#
# COMPACT_ATOMS: atom_id res chain seq x y z
N MET A 1 18.61 2.47 11.36
CA MET A 1 17.31 3.15 11.60
C MET A 1 16.33 2.23 12.32
N ILE A 2 15.99 1.06 11.75
CA ILE A 2 15.07 0.09 12.41
C ILE A 2 15.59 -0.32 13.78
N ASP A 3 16.88 -0.64 13.89
CA ASP A 3 17.51 -1.00 15.18
C ASP A 3 17.34 0.09 16.25
N HIS A 4 17.55 1.36 15.88
CA HIS A 4 17.38 2.47 16.81
C HIS A 4 15.92 2.65 17.23
N ILE A 5 14.94 2.37 16.36
CA ILE A 5 13.53 2.40 16.73
C ILE A 5 13.23 1.29 17.73
N ARG A 6 13.80 0.09 17.56
CA ARG A 6 13.66 -1.04 18.49
C ARG A 6 14.32 -0.77 19.86
N GLU A 7 15.39 0.02 19.90
CA GLU A 7 16.03 0.43 21.16
C GLU A 7 15.13 1.35 22.00
N VAL A 8 14.29 2.18 21.37
CA VAL A 8 13.45 3.18 22.05
C VAL A 8 11.97 2.79 22.15
N SER A 9 11.55 1.71 21.49
CA SER A 9 10.16 1.26 21.46
C SER A 9 10.04 -0.26 21.36
N SER A 10 9.16 -0.82 22.18
CA SER A 10 8.77 -2.24 22.11
C SER A 10 7.53 -2.49 21.24
N LEU A 11 7.03 -1.47 20.55
CA LEU A 11 5.84 -1.59 19.69
C LEU A 11 6.19 -2.26 18.35
N PRO A 12 5.22 -2.96 17.71
CA PRO A 12 5.41 -3.49 16.36
C PRO A 12 5.77 -2.39 15.36
N ILE A 13 6.77 -2.65 14.51
CA ILE A 13 7.23 -1.71 13.50
C ILE A 13 6.62 -2.07 12.16
N ALA A 14 5.91 -1.11 11.57
CA ALA A 14 5.32 -1.22 10.25
C ALA A 14 5.98 -0.25 9.26
N ILE A 15 6.09 -0.65 7.99
CA ILE A 15 6.44 0.25 6.89
C ILE A 15 5.37 0.25 5.79
N LEU A 16 5.12 1.43 5.23
CA LEU A 16 4.39 1.58 3.97
C LEU A 16 5.40 1.84 2.85
N THR A 17 5.39 1.03 1.80
CA THR A 17 6.29 1.17 0.65
C THR A 17 5.50 1.24 -0.65
N ASN A 18 6.00 2.04 -1.59
CA ASN A 18 5.47 2.13 -2.96
C ASN A 18 5.84 0.92 -3.84
N SER A 19 6.61 -0.03 -3.29
CA SER A 19 7.05 -1.27 -3.93
C SER A 19 8.09 -1.12 -5.04
N SER A 20 8.47 0.11 -5.43
CA SER A 20 9.28 0.37 -6.63
C SER A 20 10.66 -0.29 -6.57
N LEU A 21 11.28 -0.37 -5.39
CA LEU A 21 12.62 -0.94 -5.22
C LEU A 21 12.63 -2.38 -4.68
N LEU A 22 11.47 -3.04 -4.58
CA LEU A 22 11.41 -4.43 -4.10
C LEU A 22 12.05 -5.44 -5.05
N SER A 23 12.39 -5.04 -6.29
CA SER A 23 13.23 -5.86 -7.18
C SER A 23 14.67 -5.99 -6.67
N GLU A 24 15.15 -5.07 -5.84
CA GLU A 24 16.50 -5.07 -5.28
C GLU A 24 16.60 -5.97 -4.05
N SER A 25 17.57 -6.88 -4.04
CA SER A 25 17.73 -7.84 -2.94
C SER A 25 18.15 -7.19 -1.62
N LYS A 26 18.93 -6.10 -1.68
CA LYS A 26 19.33 -5.35 -0.48
C LYS A 26 18.12 -4.72 0.20
N VAL A 27 17.26 -4.05 -0.56
CA VAL A 27 16.01 -3.47 -0.04
C VAL A 27 15.13 -4.55 0.59
N ARG A 28 14.91 -5.68 -0.08
CA ARG A 28 14.11 -6.77 0.51
C ARG A 28 14.67 -7.26 1.86
N LYS A 29 15.99 -7.42 1.96
CA LYS A 29 16.64 -7.89 3.19
C LYS A 29 16.44 -6.93 4.35
N GLU A 30 16.53 -5.63 4.12
CA GLU A 30 16.31 -4.61 5.16
C GLU A 30 14.87 -4.60 5.69
N LEU A 31 13.91 -5.12 4.91
CA LEU A 31 12.50 -5.16 5.31
C LEU A 31 12.11 -6.47 6.02
N TYR A 32 12.97 -7.49 6.04
CA TYR A 32 12.62 -8.79 6.65
C TYR A 32 12.44 -8.73 8.16
N ASP A 33 13.13 -7.80 8.82
CA ASP A 33 13.09 -7.63 10.28
C ASP A 33 11.91 -6.76 10.75
N LEU A 34 11.02 -6.34 9.84
CA LEU A 34 9.83 -5.58 10.19
C LEU A 34 8.66 -6.49 10.55
N ASP A 35 7.81 -6.03 11.47
CA ASP A 35 6.64 -6.79 11.93
C ASP A 35 5.51 -6.73 10.89
N VAL A 36 5.37 -5.60 10.19
CA VAL A 36 4.39 -5.40 9.12
C VAL A 36 5.01 -4.67 7.93
N VAL A 37 4.80 -5.19 6.72
CA VAL A 37 5.11 -4.47 5.48
C VAL A 37 3.83 -4.30 4.68
N VAL A 38 3.54 -3.06 4.31
CA VAL A 38 2.42 -2.71 3.44
C VAL A 38 2.98 -2.29 2.09
N VAL A 39 2.75 -3.12 1.07
CA VAL A 39 3.20 -2.89 -0.30
C VAL A 39 2.08 -2.27 -1.12
N LYS A 40 2.41 -1.37 -2.04
CA LYS A 40 1.44 -0.75 -2.95
C LYS A 40 1.32 -1.52 -4.26
N LEU A 41 0.09 -1.71 -4.74
CA LEU A 41 -0.23 -2.24 -6.08
C LEU A 41 -1.50 -1.56 -6.61
N ASP A 42 -1.36 -0.54 -7.46
CA ASP A 42 -2.49 0.26 -7.97
C ASP A 42 -2.90 -0.06 -9.42
N ALA A 43 -2.15 -0.92 -10.08
CA ALA A 43 -2.24 -1.22 -11.50
C ALA A 43 -2.06 -2.71 -11.76
N HIS A 44 -2.59 -3.20 -12.88
CA HIS A 44 -2.44 -4.59 -13.31
C HIS A 44 -1.51 -4.76 -14.52
N ASN A 45 -0.99 -3.66 -15.07
CA ASN A 45 -0.05 -3.65 -16.19
C ASN A 45 0.77 -2.34 -16.20
N GLN A 46 1.72 -2.25 -17.15
CA GLN A 46 2.60 -1.09 -17.31
C GLN A 46 1.84 0.20 -17.68
N GLU A 47 0.91 0.12 -18.63
CA GLU A 47 0.13 1.28 -19.10
C GLU A 47 -0.65 1.95 -17.95
N LEU A 48 -1.31 1.14 -17.12
CA LEU A 48 -2.07 1.65 -15.98
C LEU A 48 -1.14 2.16 -14.88
N LEU A 49 0.01 1.53 -14.66
CA LEU A 49 1.04 2.01 -13.72
C LEU A 49 1.52 3.41 -14.11
N GLU A 50 1.82 3.64 -15.39
CA GLU A 50 2.23 4.95 -15.91
C GLU A 50 1.13 6.00 -15.76
N LYS A 51 -0.12 5.61 -16.01
CA LYS A 51 -1.27 6.51 -15.91
C LYS A 51 -1.59 6.96 -14.48
N ILE A 52 -1.35 6.09 -13.50
CA ILE A 52 -1.72 6.30 -12.10
C ILE A 52 -0.52 6.76 -11.28
N ASN A 53 0.57 6.00 -11.30
CA ASN A 53 1.73 6.20 -10.42
C ASN A 53 2.78 7.08 -11.06
N ARG A 54 2.81 7.19 -12.40
CA ARG A 54 3.79 7.98 -13.15
C ARG A 54 5.24 7.70 -12.68
N PRO A 55 5.66 6.43 -12.73
CA PRO A 55 6.98 6.04 -12.28
C PRO A 55 8.08 6.66 -13.16
N CYS A 56 9.32 6.70 -12.68
CA CYS A 56 10.47 6.93 -13.56
C CYS A 56 10.70 5.73 -14.48
N GLU A 57 11.43 5.92 -15.58
CA GLU A 57 11.57 4.95 -16.67
C GLU A 57 12.12 3.59 -16.21
N GLU A 58 12.95 3.56 -15.18
CA GLU A 58 13.57 2.33 -14.68
C GLU A 58 12.61 1.43 -13.89
N ILE A 59 11.47 1.97 -13.46
CA ILE A 59 10.48 1.29 -12.62
C ILE A 59 9.36 0.73 -13.49
N THR A 60 9.40 -0.58 -13.68
CA THR A 60 8.40 -1.31 -14.48
C THR A 60 7.44 -2.09 -13.60
N PHE A 61 6.25 -2.32 -14.10
CA PHE A 61 5.22 -3.14 -13.46
C PHE A 61 5.74 -4.55 -13.17
N GLU A 62 6.49 -5.15 -14.08
CA GLU A 62 7.08 -6.48 -13.90
C GLU A 62 8.08 -6.50 -12.73
N LYS A 63 8.94 -5.48 -12.62
CA LYS A 63 9.88 -5.35 -11.49
C LYS A 63 9.14 -5.20 -10.16
N ILE A 64 8.06 -4.42 -10.12
CA ILE A 64 7.22 -4.25 -8.93
C ILE A 64 6.58 -5.59 -8.53
N LEU A 65 5.82 -6.21 -9.43
CA LEU A 65 5.08 -7.43 -9.13
C LEU A 65 6.04 -8.58 -8.78
N GLY A 66 7.11 -8.76 -9.56
CA GLY A 66 8.13 -9.76 -9.30
C GLY A 66 8.90 -9.50 -8.00
N GLY A 67 9.14 -8.23 -7.67
CA GLY A 67 9.74 -7.82 -6.41
C GLY A 67 8.87 -8.16 -5.20
N ILE A 68 7.56 -7.85 -5.27
CA ILE A 68 6.60 -8.17 -4.22
C ILE A 68 6.50 -9.69 -4.02
N LYS A 69 6.35 -10.47 -5.10
CA LYS A 69 6.27 -11.94 -5.00
C LYS A 69 7.53 -12.54 -4.38
N LYS A 70 8.72 -12.11 -4.82
CA LYS A 70 10.01 -12.55 -4.24
C LYS A 70 10.15 -12.14 -2.78
N PHE A 71 9.64 -10.96 -2.41
CA PHE A 71 9.61 -10.50 -1.04
C PHE A 71 8.73 -11.41 -0.19
N ARG A 72 7.48 -11.67 -0.60
CA ARG A 72 6.57 -12.57 0.13
C ARG A 72 7.18 -13.95 0.37
N SER A 73 7.82 -14.57 -0.63
CA SER A 73 8.40 -15.91 -0.46
C SER A 73 9.45 -16.02 0.65
N ASN A 74 10.05 -14.90 1.09
CA ASN A 74 11.09 -14.87 2.12
C ASN A 74 10.67 -14.07 3.37
N TYR A 75 9.49 -13.46 3.38
CA TYR A 75 9.02 -12.60 4.44
C TYR A 75 7.90 -13.30 5.23
N PRO A 76 8.19 -13.82 6.43
CA PRO A 76 7.26 -14.65 7.20
C PRO A 76 6.23 -13.84 8.00
N ASN A 77 6.46 -12.53 8.16
CA ASN A 77 5.61 -11.67 8.98
C ASN A 77 4.44 -11.10 8.15
N LYS A 78 3.65 -10.21 8.75
CA LYS A 78 2.41 -9.72 8.14
C LYS A 78 2.70 -8.87 6.90
N LEU A 79 2.25 -9.34 5.74
CA LEU A 79 2.27 -8.60 4.48
C LEU A 79 0.86 -8.12 4.17
N ALA A 80 0.70 -6.81 3.98
CA ALA A 80 -0.53 -6.24 3.46
C ALA A 80 -0.30 -5.67 2.05
N VAL A 81 -1.29 -5.82 1.17
CA VAL A 81 -1.32 -5.14 -0.13
C VAL A 81 -2.29 -3.96 -0.03
N GLN A 82 -1.81 -2.77 -0.34
CA GLN A 82 -2.64 -1.58 -0.44
C GLN A 82 -2.87 -1.19 -1.90
N THR A 83 -4.12 -0.93 -2.23
CA THR A 83 -4.55 -0.45 -3.55
C THR A 83 -5.38 0.82 -3.38
N MET A 84 -5.00 1.88 -4.09
CA MET A 84 -5.75 3.13 -4.16
C MET A 84 -6.63 3.14 -5.41
N PHE A 85 -7.94 2.99 -5.24
CA PHE A 85 -8.92 3.05 -6.31
C PHE A 85 -9.44 4.47 -6.55
N ILE A 86 -9.46 4.83 -7.84
CA ILE A 86 -9.98 6.07 -8.41
C ILE A 86 -10.68 5.75 -9.74
N ASP A 87 -11.32 6.75 -10.35
CA ASP A 87 -12.08 6.54 -11.60
C ASP A 87 -11.27 5.86 -12.72
N LYS A 88 -9.97 6.15 -12.78
CA LYS A 88 -9.07 5.60 -13.81
C LYS A 88 -8.77 4.10 -13.68
N ASN A 89 -8.81 3.52 -12.48
CA ASN A 89 -8.49 2.11 -12.25
C ASN A 89 -9.64 1.26 -11.69
N LYS A 90 -10.76 1.86 -11.26
CA LYS A 90 -11.90 1.12 -10.67
C LYS A 90 -12.46 -0.01 -11.54
N LYS A 91 -12.40 0.15 -12.87
CA LYS A 91 -12.87 -0.87 -13.82
C LYS A 91 -11.96 -2.09 -13.94
N TYR A 92 -10.73 -2.01 -13.40
CA TYR A 92 -9.73 -3.07 -13.43
C TYR A 92 -9.56 -3.76 -12.07
N ALA A 93 -10.58 -3.67 -11.20
CA ALA A 93 -10.51 -4.22 -9.86
C ALA A 93 -10.35 -5.74 -9.85
N SER A 94 -10.94 -6.46 -10.80
CA SER A 94 -10.85 -7.92 -10.90
C SER A 94 -9.44 -8.38 -11.28
N GLU A 95 -8.78 -7.68 -12.22
CA GLU A 95 -7.40 -7.96 -12.61
C GLU A 95 -6.42 -7.68 -11.47
N ILE A 96 -6.58 -6.54 -10.78
CA ILE A 96 -5.75 -6.21 -9.60
C ILE A 96 -5.97 -7.25 -8.49
N ALA A 97 -7.22 -7.67 -8.26
CA ALA A 97 -7.52 -8.70 -7.27
C ALA A 97 -6.90 -10.06 -7.65
N SER A 98 -6.85 -10.41 -8.94
CA SER A 98 -6.17 -11.63 -9.42
C SER A 98 -4.68 -11.61 -9.07
N LEU A 99 -4.00 -10.52 -9.39
CA LEU A 99 -2.58 -10.35 -9.06
C LEU A 99 -2.33 -10.34 -7.55
N THR A 100 -3.25 -9.75 -6.80
CA THR A 100 -3.19 -9.73 -5.33
C THR A 100 -3.32 -11.14 -4.75
N ARG A 101 -4.15 -12.01 -5.33
CA ARG A 101 -4.22 -13.42 -4.93
C ARG A 101 -2.91 -14.15 -5.19
N GLU A 102 -2.24 -13.87 -6.31
CA GLU A 102 -0.91 -14.45 -6.60
C GLU A 102 0.21 -13.96 -5.66
N ILE A 103 -0.02 -12.86 -4.93
CA ILE A 103 0.91 -12.36 -3.91
C ILE A 103 0.67 -13.07 -2.56
N GLU A 104 -0.50 -13.65 -2.31
CA GLU A 104 -0.88 -14.27 -1.04
C GLU A 104 -0.64 -13.39 0.21
N PRO A 105 -1.17 -12.15 0.25
CA PRO A 105 -1.02 -11.28 1.41
C PRO A 105 -1.93 -11.72 2.57
N ASP A 106 -1.57 -11.30 3.78
CA ASP A 106 -2.36 -11.51 4.99
C ASP A 106 -3.53 -10.52 5.11
N GLU A 107 -3.44 -9.38 4.42
CA GLU A 107 -4.47 -8.32 4.41
C GLU A 107 -4.45 -7.55 3.08
N VAL A 108 -5.63 -7.09 2.64
CA VAL A 108 -5.77 -6.16 1.52
C VAL A 108 -6.45 -4.88 1.97
N GLN A 109 -5.83 -3.74 1.70
CA GLN A 109 -6.35 -2.42 2.05
C GLN A 109 -6.88 -1.72 0.79
N ILE A 110 -8.20 -1.60 0.70
CA ILE A 110 -8.91 -0.99 -0.42
C ILE A 110 -9.19 0.48 -0.08
N ASN A 111 -8.44 1.37 -0.71
CA ASN A 111 -8.46 2.79 -0.39
C ASN A 111 -8.95 3.66 -1.55
N THR A 112 -9.33 4.90 -1.22
CA THR A 112 -9.58 5.98 -2.19
C THR A 112 -9.09 7.30 -1.56
N PRO A 113 -8.69 8.34 -2.33
CA PRO A 113 -8.02 9.50 -1.74
C PRO A 113 -9.00 10.42 -1.01
N LEU A 114 -9.23 10.15 0.29
CA LEU A 114 -10.08 10.98 1.15
C LEU A 114 -9.39 12.28 1.62
N ARG A 115 -8.07 12.40 1.43
CA ARG A 115 -7.35 13.63 1.72
C ARG A 115 -7.57 14.65 0.60
N PRO A 116 -7.65 15.96 0.90
CA PRO A 116 -7.76 17.00 -0.12
C PRO A 116 -6.70 16.84 -1.22
N CYS A 117 -7.16 16.58 -2.45
CA CYS A 117 -6.32 16.50 -3.64
C CYS A 117 -7.17 16.69 -4.91
N PRO A 118 -6.56 16.90 -6.09
CA PRO A 118 -7.30 17.09 -7.34
C PRO A 118 -8.07 15.86 -7.84
N VAL A 119 -7.87 14.69 -7.23
CA VAL A 119 -8.50 13.44 -7.63
C VAL A 119 -9.71 13.18 -6.73
N LYS A 120 -10.90 13.06 -7.33
CA LYS A 120 -12.13 12.77 -6.57
C LYS A 120 -12.07 11.36 -5.98
N PRO A 121 -12.44 11.19 -4.69
CA PRO A 121 -12.60 9.87 -4.11
C PRO A 121 -13.79 9.14 -4.74
N LEU A 122 -13.71 7.82 -4.78
CA LEU A 122 -14.85 6.96 -5.07
C LEU A 122 -15.79 6.95 -3.86
N ASP A 123 -17.09 6.87 -4.10
CA ASP A 123 -18.04 6.79 -2.98
C ASP A 123 -18.01 5.41 -2.30
N LYS A 124 -18.73 5.31 -1.17
CA LYS A 124 -18.78 4.06 -0.39
C LYS A 124 -19.33 2.90 -1.22
N TRP A 125 -20.35 3.13 -2.05
CA TRP A 125 -20.96 2.07 -2.85
C TRP A 125 -20.01 1.55 -3.93
N GLU A 126 -19.28 2.45 -4.60
CA GLU A 126 -18.24 2.08 -5.57
C GLU A 126 -17.14 1.23 -4.92
N ILE A 127 -16.69 1.62 -3.71
CA ILE A 127 -15.68 0.87 -2.97
C ILE A 127 -16.19 -0.50 -2.50
N GLU A 128 -17.43 -0.60 -2.02
CA GLU A 128 -18.02 -1.89 -1.66
C GLU A 128 -18.14 -2.82 -2.87
N LYS A 129 -18.51 -2.28 -4.04
CA LYS A 129 -18.53 -3.05 -5.29
C LYS A 129 -17.13 -3.58 -5.63
N ILE A 130 -16.10 -2.73 -5.57
CA ILE A 130 -14.71 -3.13 -5.81
C ILE A 130 -14.27 -4.21 -4.82
N LYS A 131 -14.62 -4.08 -3.54
CA LYS A 131 -14.29 -5.06 -2.50
C LYS A 131 -14.80 -6.47 -2.83
N THR A 132 -15.92 -6.60 -3.55
CA THR A 132 -16.43 -7.91 -3.98
C THR A 132 -15.45 -8.68 -4.89
N GLU A 133 -14.62 -7.99 -5.67
CA GLU A 133 -13.62 -8.60 -6.56
C GLU A 133 -12.46 -9.26 -5.77
N PHE A 134 -12.25 -8.81 -4.53
CA PHE A 134 -11.25 -9.33 -3.59
C PHE A 134 -11.80 -10.44 -2.70
N ARG A 135 -12.97 -11.02 -3.03
CA ARG A 135 -13.54 -12.17 -2.29
C ARG A 135 -12.50 -13.28 -2.14
N GLY A 136 -12.41 -13.83 -0.92
CA GLY A 136 -11.44 -14.86 -0.56
C GLY A 136 -10.13 -14.30 0.02
N LEU A 137 -9.92 -12.98 -0.03
CA LEU A 137 -8.86 -12.29 0.68
C LEU A 137 -9.42 -11.55 1.89
N ASN A 138 -8.58 -11.31 2.89
CA ASN A 138 -8.91 -10.46 4.04
C ASN A 138 -8.87 -8.97 3.64
N ALA A 139 -9.92 -8.51 2.96
CA ALA A 139 -10.00 -7.15 2.42
C ALA A 139 -10.76 -6.20 3.36
N ILE A 140 -10.15 -5.05 3.67
CA ILE A 140 -10.72 -3.98 4.49
C ILE A 140 -10.79 -2.71 3.64
N SER A 141 -11.91 -1.99 3.71
CA SER A 141 -12.07 -0.72 3.00
C SER A 141 -11.77 0.49 3.89
N VAL A 142 -11.34 1.60 3.27
CA VAL A 142 -11.12 2.89 3.96
C VAL A 142 -12.38 3.41 4.67
N TYR A 143 -13.57 2.97 4.25
CA TYR A 143 -14.85 3.36 4.86
C TYR A 143 -15.28 2.47 6.03
N GLU A 144 -14.61 1.33 6.24
CA GLU A 144 -14.84 0.40 7.36
C GLU A 144 -13.78 0.53 8.45
N ALA A 145 -12.60 1.03 8.11
CA ALA A 145 -11.48 1.16 9.04
C ALA A 145 -11.83 2.06 10.24
N GLU A 146 -11.65 1.54 11.45
CA GLU A 146 -11.81 2.31 12.68
C GLU A 146 -10.78 3.45 12.72
N LYS A 147 -11.23 4.66 13.02
CA LYS A 147 -10.34 5.80 13.22
C LYS A 147 -9.79 5.74 14.63
N VAL A 148 -8.54 5.29 14.75
CA VAL A 148 -7.81 5.32 16.02
C VAL A 148 -7.40 6.76 16.32
N GLU A 149 -7.62 7.19 17.56
CA GLU A 149 -7.12 8.47 18.05
C GLU A 149 -5.59 8.40 18.14
N VAL A 150 -4.90 9.32 17.47
CA VAL A 150 -3.44 9.37 17.43
C VAL A 150 -2.95 10.64 18.11
N HIS A 151 -1.99 10.49 19.02
CA HIS A 151 -1.31 11.62 19.66
C HIS A 151 0.06 11.82 19.01
N PRO A 152 0.35 13.01 18.45
CA PRO A 152 1.67 13.31 17.93
C PRO A 152 2.73 13.23 19.03
N VAL A 153 3.88 12.63 18.71
CA VAL A 153 5.06 12.65 19.59
C VAL A 153 5.58 14.09 19.73
N ASP A 154 5.56 14.85 18.63
CA ASP A 154 5.91 16.26 18.58
C ASP A 154 4.87 17.00 17.72
N LEU A 155 4.06 17.83 18.37
CA LEU A 155 3.01 18.59 17.71
C LEU A 155 3.58 19.66 16.77
N GLU A 156 4.64 20.36 17.15
CA GLU A 156 5.21 21.45 16.35
C GLU A 156 5.82 20.91 15.05
N GLU A 157 6.59 19.83 15.14
CA GLU A 157 7.13 19.14 13.96
C GLU A 157 6.02 18.62 13.04
N VAL A 158 4.93 18.08 13.61
CA VAL A 158 3.77 17.66 12.81
C VAL A 158 3.16 18.85 12.06
N TYR A 159 3.05 20.03 12.68
CA TYR A 159 2.53 21.22 12.01
C TYR A 159 3.47 21.74 10.91
N ILE A 160 4.78 21.73 11.14
CA ILE A 160 5.78 22.13 10.13
C ILE A 160 5.72 21.20 8.90
N ARG A 161 5.55 19.89 9.12
CA ARG A 161 5.51 18.88 8.05
C ARG A 161 4.11 18.65 7.49
N LYS A 162 3.07 19.24 8.08
CA LYS A 162 1.70 19.10 7.59
C LYS A 162 1.64 19.71 6.20
N ARG A 163 1.08 18.97 5.25
CA ARG A 163 0.84 19.51 3.90
C ARG A 163 -0.02 20.78 4.05
N PRO A 164 0.36 21.90 3.41
CA PRO A 164 -0.49 23.08 3.38
C PRO A 164 -1.89 22.69 2.90
N GLU A 165 -2.93 23.23 3.52
CA GLU A 165 -4.27 23.10 2.95
C GLU A 165 -4.31 23.85 1.61
N PRO A 166 -5.00 23.29 0.61
CA PRO A 166 -5.07 23.86 -0.74
C PRO A 166 -5.74 25.23 -0.77
#